data_AF-A0AAU9TRH5-F1
#
_entry.id   AF-A0AAU9TRH5-F1
#
_cell.length_a   1.000
_cell.length_b   1.000
_cell.length_c   1.000
_cell.angle_alpha   90.00
_cell.angle_beta   90.00
_cell.angle_gamma   90.00
#
_symmetry.space_group_name_H-M   'P 1'
#
loop_
_entity.id
_entity.type
_entity.pdbx_description
1 polymer ?
#
loop_
_entity_poly.entity_id
_entity_poly.type
_entity_poly.pdbx_seq_one_letter_code
_entity_poly.pdbx_strand_id
1 'polypeptide(L)'
;MNFIFIIIIIILSKINNNDAKLNLENDDLKHYNAIKSAIEIANINFEYRTATMVVSHDVEETIVNQFIKSYRGTVVLERHDKILPKQVVIIIESYYSLVSILGKLKPDLKGKTVLQSDAFFIIVVLSYPHRLQRIYGLLWNYYATNVVTVVINTDKRIALYTYYPYKNHLNCQHLEPTLLGFWDDNGSITKELFPDKMVDMNGCPIYISTNKLYHPVTEQKIPLEIIKRAIIRYLRDIMHFTPIISNRDYLSIDSDGAKNWSDTLDDILTGTSNISTCSISPGMDRIGVLDYSIPYFRISLAWLAPPLTPGPIWWRLLSPLNGYLWLIILLVVIIVKSIPFTMYIKTVKKFCYRNFKHSDKLHGVVIRIWAVMMGQPIRVEPKRFRDFYILSLWIWFTFVVRSAYQSVLIGALKTDVIVGNFVDLKDAFDNGYSFGGRAGVLSHFEHDAFIRENFEVIPENDFEKVFQDVLEGKKRFIIAVSLDYVKAYCMSQGINENECGYILPDSIMKIPLVIWMRKNSPFMKPLSLWLLRLLESGLLEKDTVKMASVNAIQSTEPSALNSKQVFSCILCLLIGYLLSIIIFILEIITFKGEKVQIMKKSKNIFTKNHQIRIN
;
A
#
# COMPACT_ATOMS: atom_id res chain seq x y z
N MET A 1 -78.52 -65.77 2.95
CA MET A 1 -77.91 -64.57 3.57
C MET A 1 -77.29 -63.69 2.47
N ASN A 2 -78.12 -63.23 1.51
CA ASN A 2 -77.67 -62.54 0.28
C ASN A 2 -78.68 -61.48 -0.22
N PHE A 3 -79.55 -60.94 0.66
CA PHE A 3 -80.56 -59.95 0.27
C PHE A 3 -80.45 -58.59 1.01
N ILE A 4 -79.57 -58.49 2.02
CA ILE A 4 -79.36 -57.26 2.80
C ILE A 4 -78.23 -56.39 2.22
N PHE A 5 -77.38 -56.93 1.35
CA PHE A 5 -76.22 -56.22 0.79
C PHE A 5 -76.53 -55.32 -0.42
N ILE A 6 -77.66 -55.55 -1.12
CA ILE A 6 -78.00 -54.82 -2.36
C ILE A 6 -78.73 -53.49 -2.08
N ILE A 7 -79.39 -53.35 -0.93
CA ILE A 7 -80.17 -52.14 -0.59
C ILE A 7 -79.26 -51.00 -0.08
N ILE A 8 -78.08 -51.31 0.46
CA ILE A 8 -77.12 -50.29 0.96
C ILE A 8 -76.35 -49.62 -0.19
N ILE A 9 -76.17 -50.29 -1.33
CA ILE A 9 -75.43 -49.75 -2.48
C ILE A 9 -76.27 -48.75 -3.29
N ILE A 10 -77.60 -48.89 -3.30
CA ILE A 10 -78.48 -47.98 -4.06
C ILE A 10 -78.77 -46.67 -3.30
N ILE A 11 -78.67 -46.65 -1.96
CA ILE A 11 -78.88 -45.44 -1.16
C ILE A 11 -77.61 -44.58 -1.08
N LEU A 12 -76.41 -45.16 -1.13
CA LEU A 12 -75.15 -44.41 -1.17
C LEU A 12 -74.84 -43.80 -2.55
N SER A 13 -75.38 -44.36 -3.64
CA SER A 13 -75.21 -43.80 -5.00
C SER A 13 -76.12 -42.60 -5.29
N LYS A 14 -77.13 -42.32 -4.47
CA LYS A 14 -78.16 -41.29 -4.77
C LYS A 14 -78.10 -40.04 -3.88
N ILE A 15 -77.17 -40.00 -2.92
CA ILE A 15 -76.90 -38.81 -2.08
C ILE A 15 -75.68 -38.01 -2.60
N ASN A 16 -74.90 -38.55 -3.55
CA ASN A 16 -73.66 -37.91 -4.00
C ASN A 16 -73.79 -37.12 -5.30
N ASN A 17 -74.98 -36.65 -5.67
CA ASN A 17 -75.17 -35.97 -6.96
C ASN A 17 -76.10 -34.75 -6.94
N ASN A 18 -76.31 -34.11 -5.80
CA ASN A 18 -76.81 -32.74 -5.74
C ASN A 18 -76.15 -32.02 -4.57
N ASP A 19 -75.69 -30.79 -4.85
CA ASP A 19 -75.20 -29.79 -3.90
C ASP A 19 -73.76 -29.94 -3.37
N ALA A 20 -72.79 -29.90 -4.28
CA ALA A 20 -71.46 -29.34 -3.99
C ALA A 20 -70.87 -28.60 -5.22
N LYS A 21 -71.75 -27.96 -6.00
CA LYS A 21 -71.37 -27.07 -7.10
C LYS A 21 -71.84 -25.66 -6.77
N LEU A 22 -71.29 -25.08 -5.71
CA LEU A 22 -71.45 -23.66 -5.40
C LEU A 22 -70.26 -23.22 -4.52
N ASN A 23 -69.40 -22.36 -5.09
CA ASN A 23 -68.29 -21.60 -4.45
C ASN A 23 -66.85 -22.14 -4.49
N LEU A 24 -66.46 -22.98 -5.46
CA LEU A 24 -65.06 -23.44 -5.63
C LEU A 24 -64.35 -22.88 -6.89
N GLU A 25 -64.84 -21.82 -7.53
CA GLU A 25 -64.39 -21.46 -8.90
C GLU A 25 -63.83 -20.05 -9.11
N ASN A 26 -63.64 -19.22 -8.08
CA ASN A 26 -63.11 -17.85 -8.29
C ASN A 26 -61.76 -17.56 -7.64
N ASP A 27 -61.42 -18.12 -6.47
CA ASP A 27 -60.14 -17.81 -5.81
C ASP A 27 -59.02 -18.76 -6.26
N ASP A 28 -59.31 -20.05 -6.49
CA ASP A 28 -58.30 -21.00 -7.01
C ASP A 28 -57.83 -20.63 -8.43
N LEU A 29 -58.75 -20.18 -9.28
CA LEU A 29 -58.42 -19.70 -10.63
C LEU A 29 -57.56 -18.43 -10.59
N LYS A 30 -57.77 -17.56 -9.60
CA LYS A 30 -56.94 -16.36 -9.37
C LYS A 30 -55.53 -16.75 -8.96
N HIS A 31 -55.40 -17.63 -7.97
CA HIS A 31 -54.10 -18.12 -7.50
C HIS A 31 -53.31 -18.81 -8.62
N TYR A 32 -54.00 -19.59 -9.45
CA TYR A 32 -53.42 -20.26 -10.61
C TYR A 32 -52.82 -19.27 -11.63
N ASN A 33 -53.55 -18.20 -11.96
CA ASN A 33 -53.08 -17.20 -12.93
C ASN A 33 -51.87 -16.41 -12.42
N ALA A 34 -51.87 -16.00 -11.14
CA ALA A 34 -50.73 -15.29 -10.55
C ALA A 34 -49.44 -16.11 -10.59
N ILE A 35 -49.54 -17.41 -10.33
CA ILE A 35 -48.38 -18.31 -10.35
C ILE A 35 -47.93 -18.63 -11.76
N LYS A 36 -48.85 -18.84 -12.70
CA LYS A 36 -48.50 -19.02 -14.11
C LYS A 36 -47.65 -17.84 -14.60
N SER A 37 -48.04 -16.61 -14.29
CA SER A 37 -47.24 -15.43 -14.64
C SER A 37 -45.93 -15.35 -13.88
N ALA A 38 -45.89 -15.72 -12.59
CA ALA A 38 -44.64 -15.79 -11.85
C ALA A 38 -43.64 -16.80 -12.45
N ILE A 39 -44.12 -17.94 -12.94
CA ILE A 39 -43.32 -18.96 -13.63
C ILE A 39 -42.76 -18.40 -14.95
N GLU A 40 -43.60 -17.73 -15.74
CA GLU A 40 -43.17 -17.09 -17.00
C GLU A 40 -42.10 -16.02 -16.74
N ILE A 41 -42.34 -15.14 -15.76
CA ILE A 41 -41.39 -14.10 -15.33
C ILE A 41 -40.07 -14.72 -14.88
N ALA A 42 -40.12 -15.76 -14.04
CA ALA A 42 -38.93 -16.47 -13.58
C ALA A 42 -38.19 -17.12 -14.76
N ASN A 43 -38.88 -17.79 -15.67
CA ASN A 43 -38.25 -18.44 -16.82
C ASN A 43 -37.58 -17.46 -17.78
N ILE A 44 -38.07 -16.21 -17.88
CA ILE A 44 -37.48 -15.16 -18.74
C ILE A 44 -36.27 -14.50 -18.07
N ASN A 45 -36.34 -14.23 -16.76
CA ASN A 45 -35.37 -13.36 -16.09
C ASN A 45 -34.32 -14.11 -15.25
N PHE A 46 -34.58 -15.35 -14.83
CA PHE A 46 -33.65 -16.11 -14.01
C PHE A 46 -32.68 -16.94 -14.86
N GLU A 47 -31.44 -16.97 -14.43
CA GLU A 47 -30.39 -17.81 -15.02
C GLU A 47 -30.53 -19.26 -14.58
N TYR A 48 -30.75 -20.18 -15.52
CA TYR A 48 -30.91 -21.61 -15.22
C TYR A 48 -29.67 -22.30 -14.63
N ARG A 49 -28.49 -21.67 -14.71
CA ARG A 49 -27.24 -22.19 -14.13
C ARG A 49 -27.19 -22.05 -12.62
N THR A 50 -27.96 -21.13 -12.05
CA THR A 50 -28.04 -20.91 -10.60
C THR A 50 -29.29 -21.58 -10.06
N ALA A 51 -29.18 -22.21 -8.89
CA ALA A 51 -30.35 -22.77 -8.23
C ALA A 51 -31.28 -21.65 -7.74
N THR A 52 -32.57 -21.78 -8.03
CA THR A 52 -33.61 -20.88 -7.55
C THR A 52 -34.17 -21.41 -6.23
N MET A 53 -34.14 -20.59 -5.19
CA MET A 53 -34.75 -20.94 -3.91
C MET A 53 -36.23 -20.57 -3.92
N VAL A 54 -37.10 -21.53 -3.62
CA VAL A 54 -38.55 -21.29 -3.48
C VAL A 54 -38.92 -21.39 -2.00
N VAL A 55 -39.54 -20.34 -1.48
CA VAL A 55 -40.01 -20.25 -0.09
C VAL A 55 -41.48 -19.91 -0.10
N SER A 56 -42.27 -20.64 0.69
CA SER A 56 -43.71 -20.44 0.75
C SER A 56 -44.25 -20.57 2.17
N HIS A 57 -45.23 -19.77 2.54
CA HIS A 57 -45.89 -19.87 3.84
C HIS A 57 -47.35 -19.46 3.76
N ASP A 58 -48.22 -20.21 4.44
CA ASP A 58 -49.69 -20.10 4.38
C ASP A 58 -50.23 -20.26 2.95
N VAL A 59 -49.67 -21.19 2.17
CA VAL A 59 -50.07 -21.42 0.77
C VAL A 59 -50.26 -22.92 0.56
N GLU A 60 -51.25 -23.31 -0.26
CA GLU A 60 -51.49 -24.71 -0.59
C GLU A 60 -50.28 -25.36 -1.29
N GLU A 61 -50.01 -26.62 -0.97
CA GLU A 61 -48.86 -27.34 -1.54
C GLU A 61 -49.01 -27.59 -3.06
N THR A 62 -50.25 -27.68 -3.54
CA THR A 62 -50.62 -27.83 -4.96
C THR A 62 -50.06 -26.69 -5.81
N ILE A 63 -50.22 -25.47 -5.32
CA ILE A 63 -49.81 -24.18 -5.88
C ILE A 63 -48.27 -24.09 -5.96
N VAL A 64 -47.57 -24.51 -4.91
CA VAL A 64 -46.09 -24.54 -4.87
C VAL A 64 -45.54 -25.64 -5.80
N ASN A 65 -46.15 -26.83 -5.78
CA ASN A 65 -45.77 -27.94 -6.65
C ASN A 65 -45.94 -27.62 -8.14
N GLN A 66 -46.94 -26.81 -8.50
CA GLN A 66 -47.12 -26.32 -9.85
C GLN A 66 -45.93 -25.45 -10.29
N PHE A 67 -45.44 -24.56 -9.43
CA PHE A 67 -44.25 -23.75 -9.71
C PHE A 67 -43.02 -24.63 -9.94
N ILE A 68 -42.78 -25.59 -9.04
CA ILE A 68 -41.62 -26.49 -9.10
C ILE A 68 -41.61 -27.32 -10.39
N LYS A 69 -42.77 -27.87 -10.80
CA LYS A 69 -42.86 -28.71 -12.00
C LYS A 69 -42.75 -27.94 -13.31
N SER A 70 -43.15 -26.67 -13.32
CA SER A 70 -43.26 -25.86 -14.53
C SER A 70 -42.06 -24.94 -14.78
N TYR A 71 -41.27 -24.66 -13.74
CA TYR A 71 -40.03 -23.90 -13.85
C TYR A 71 -38.94 -24.75 -14.52
N ARG A 72 -38.20 -24.17 -15.48
CA ARG A 72 -37.21 -24.89 -16.29
C ARG A 72 -35.85 -25.09 -15.59
N GLY A 73 -35.57 -24.30 -14.56
CA GLY A 73 -34.29 -24.32 -13.83
C GLY A 73 -34.28 -25.26 -12.63
N THR A 74 -33.15 -25.32 -11.94
CA THR A 74 -33.01 -26.12 -10.71
C THR A 74 -33.69 -25.41 -9.55
N VAL A 75 -34.67 -26.06 -8.93
CA VAL A 75 -35.34 -25.55 -7.73
C VAL A 75 -34.76 -26.19 -6.49
N VAL A 76 -34.51 -25.36 -5.48
CA VAL A 76 -34.12 -25.78 -4.15
C VAL A 76 -35.17 -25.30 -3.16
N LEU A 77 -35.76 -26.25 -2.44
CA LEU A 77 -36.71 -25.97 -1.37
C LEU A 77 -35.95 -25.74 -0.06
N GLU A 78 -36.28 -24.65 0.64
CA GLU A 78 -35.88 -24.32 2.02
C GLU A 78 -34.53 -24.91 2.48
N ARG A 79 -33.43 -24.44 1.87
CA ARG A 79 -32.08 -24.91 2.20
C ARG A 79 -31.48 -24.11 3.36
N HIS A 80 -30.91 -24.82 4.33
CA HIS A 80 -30.10 -24.26 5.43
C HIS A 80 -28.59 -24.25 5.10
N ASP A 81 -28.21 -24.48 3.83
CA ASP A 81 -26.80 -24.61 3.46
C ASP A 81 -26.08 -23.26 3.38
N LYS A 82 -24.75 -23.30 3.58
CA LYS A 82 -23.84 -22.14 3.64
C LYS A 82 -23.82 -21.23 2.41
N ILE A 83 -24.47 -21.62 1.30
CA ILE A 83 -24.43 -20.90 0.02
C ILE A 83 -25.70 -20.05 -0.10
N LEU A 84 -25.51 -18.73 -0.12
CA LEU A 84 -26.60 -17.76 -0.26
C LEU A 84 -27.22 -17.82 -1.67
N PRO A 85 -28.56 -17.89 -1.78
CA PRO A 85 -29.23 -17.95 -3.07
C PRO A 85 -29.16 -16.59 -3.80
N LYS A 86 -28.89 -16.63 -5.11
CA LYS A 86 -28.92 -15.43 -5.97
C LYS A 86 -30.30 -15.16 -6.59
N GLN A 87 -31.19 -16.14 -6.58
CA GLN A 87 -32.53 -16.06 -7.15
C GLN A 87 -33.50 -16.70 -6.17
N VAL A 88 -34.51 -15.93 -5.76
CA VAL A 88 -35.45 -16.33 -4.73
C VAL A 88 -36.87 -16.03 -5.20
N VAL A 89 -37.74 -17.02 -5.06
CA VAL A 89 -39.18 -16.86 -5.28
C VAL A 89 -39.87 -17.05 -3.93
N ILE A 90 -40.62 -16.04 -3.51
CA ILE A 90 -41.35 -16.06 -2.25
C ILE A 90 -42.85 -16.06 -2.59
N ILE A 91 -43.56 -17.12 -2.21
CA ILE A 91 -45.00 -17.25 -2.43
C ILE A 91 -45.70 -17.09 -1.09
N ILE A 92 -46.51 -16.04 -0.95
CA ILE A 92 -47.17 -15.68 0.30
C ILE A 92 -48.64 -15.38 0.08
N GLU A 93 -49.46 -15.78 1.04
CA GLU A 93 -50.85 -15.35 1.08
C GLU A 93 -50.96 -13.89 1.51
N SER A 94 -50.30 -13.51 2.61
CA SER A 94 -50.44 -12.18 3.20
C SER A 94 -49.12 -11.58 3.70
N TYR A 95 -49.16 -10.30 4.11
CA TYR A 95 -48.05 -9.64 4.82
C TYR A 95 -47.57 -10.42 6.05
N TYR A 96 -48.49 -11.04 6.81
CA TYR A 96 -48.13 -11.79 8.02
C TYR A 96 -47.36 -13.06 7.68
N SER A 97 -47.67 -13.67 6.54
CA SER A 97 -46.97 -14.86 6.04
C SER A 97 -45.50 -14.53 5.73
N LEU A 98 -45.23 -13.34 5.17
CA LEU A 98 -43.87 -12.85 4.98
C LEU A 98 -43.14 -12.62 6.32
N VAL A 99 -43.79 -12.01 7.30
CA VAL A 99 -43.19 -11.80 8.64
C VAL A 99 -42.80 -13.13 9.28
N SER A 100 -43.64 -14.16 9.16
CA SER A 100 -43.34 -15.51 9.66
C SER A 100 -42.14 -16.14 8.93
N ILE A 101 -42.07 -16.03 7.60
CA ILE A 101 -40.92 -16.47 6.81
C ILE A 101 -39.63 -15.79 7.28
N LEU A 102 -39.65 -14.46 7.44
CA LEU A 102 -38.48 -13.71 7.89
C LEU A 102 -38.13 -14.00 9.36
N GLY A 103 -39.11 -14.34 10.19
CA GLY A 103 -38.88 -14.82 11.55
C GLY A 103 -38.15 -16.16 11.61
N LYS A 104 -38.35 -17.03 10.60
CA LYS A 104 -37.61 -18.30 10.43
C LYS A 104 -36.24 -18.09 9.77
N LEU A 105 -36.16 -17.20 8.79
CA LEU A 105 -34.94 -16.87 8.03
C LEU A 105 -34.13 -15.75 8.69
N LYS A 106 -33.82 -15.90 9.99
CA LYS A 106 -33.03 -14.90 10.71
C LYS A 106 -31.62 -14.75 10.12
N PRO A 107 -31.02 -13.55 10.21
CA PRO A 107 -29.60 -13.37 9.90
C PRO A 107 -28.73 -14.34 10.70
N ASP A 108 -27.73 -14.92 10.04
CA ASP A 108 -26.65 -15.66 10.69
C ASP A 108 -25.87 -14.73 11.65
N LEU A 109 -25.05 -15.29 12.53
CA LEU A 109 -24.15 -14.55 13.44
C LEU A 109 -23.22 -13.58 12.70
N LYS A 110 -22.98 -13.82 11.41
CA LYS A 110 -22.20 -12.96 10.50
C LYS A 110 -23.05 -11.92 9.74
N GLY A 111 -24.32 -11.77 10.08
CA GLY A 111 -25.25 -10.86 9.40
C GLY A 111 -25.68 -11.30 8.00
N LYS A 112 -25.38 -12.54 7.61
CA LYS A 112 -25.77 -13.09 6.30
C LYS A 112 -27.24 -13.48 6.30
N THR A 113 -27.98 -13.03 5.30
CA THR A 113 -29.43 -13.22 5.15
C THR A 113 -29.77 -13.69 3.74
N VAL A 114 -30.83 -14.50 3.60
CA VAL A 114 -31.39 -14.88 2.29
C VAL A 114 -31.81 -13.63 1.49
N LEU A 115 -32.29 -12.61 2.20
CA LEU A 115 -32.53 -11.29 1.65
C LEU A 115 -31.21 -10.52 1.56
N GLN A 116 -30.60 -10.51 0.37
CA GLN A 116 -29.37 -9.76 0.07
C GLN A 116 -29.60 -8.84 -1.15
N SER A 117 -28.88 -7.73 -1.24
CA SER A 117 -28.98 -6.76 -2.34
C SER A 117 -28.72 -7.37 -3.72
N ASP A 118 -27.86 -8.38 -3.79
CA ASP A 118 -27.41 -8.98 -5.05
C ASP A 118 -28.36 -10.06 -5.59
N ALA A 119 -29.34 -10.48 -4.79
CA ALA A 119 -30.29 -11.51 -5.19
C ALA A 119 -31.50 -10.91 -5.90
N PHE A 120 -32.06 -11.66 -6.85
CA PHE A 120 -33.30 -11.34 -7.54
C PHE A 120 -34.49 -12.00 -6.84
N PHE A 121 -35.50 -11.19 -6.49
CA PHE A 121 -36.68 -11.63 -5.75
C PHE A 121 -37.93 -11.49 -6.61
N ILE A 122 -38.65 -12.60 -6.77
CA ILE A 122 -40.03 -12.59 -7.27
C ILE A 122 -40.94 -12.92 -6.08
N ILE A 123 -41.78 -11.98 -5.68
CA ILE A 123 -42.70 -12.14 -4.56
C ILE A 123 -44.11 -12.26 -5.10
N VAL A 124 -44.75 -13.40 -4.92
CA VAL A 124 -46.13 -13.63 -5.33
C VAL A 124 -47.01 -13.40 -4.11
N VAL A 125 -47.87 -12.38 -4.17
CA VAL A 125 -48.86 -12.09 -3.12
C VAL A 125 -50.22 -12.50 -3.63
N LEU A 126 -50.78 -13.53 -3.00
CA LEU A 126 -52.05 -14.13 -3.41
C LEU A 126 -53.27 -13.31 -2.94
N SER A 127 -53.16 -12.62 -1.80
CA SER A 127 -54.22 -11.71 -1.31
C SER A 127 -54.17 -10.31 -1.94
N TYR A 128 -55.24 -9.53 -1.73
CA TYR A 128 -55.37 -8.16 -2.25
C TYR A 128 -54.24 -7.21 -1.75
N PRO A 129 -53.77 -6.25 -2.58
CA PRO A 129 -52.58 -5.40 -2.37
C PRO A 129 -52.66 -4.35 -1.23
N HIS A 130 -53.46 -4.54 -0.18
CA HIS A 130 -53.70 -3.50 0.84
C HIS A 130 -52.48 -3.16 1.73
N ARG A 131 -51.42 -3.98 1.75
CA ARG A 131 -50.26 -3.80 2.65
C ARG A 131 -48.89 -3.88 1.97
N LEU A 132 -48.82 -3.63 0.66
CA LEU A 132 -47.55 -3.71 -0.09
C LEU A 132 -46.46 -2.78 0.46
N GLN A 133 -46.81 -1.58 0.91
CA GLN A 133 -45.85 -0.65 1.53
C GLN A 133 -45.15 -1.25 2.76
N ARG A 134 -45.88 -2.02 3.58
CA ARG A 134 -45.29 -2.68 4.77
C ARG A 134 -44.39 -3.86 4.37
N ILE A 135 -44.74 -4.58 3.30
CA ILE A 135 -43.89 -5.62 2.72
C ILE A 135 -42.57 -5.00 2.25
N TYR A 136 -42.63 -3.88 1.53
CA TYR A 136 -41.42 -3.19 1.07
C TYR A 136 -40.58 -2.62 2.20
N GLY A 137 -41.21 -2.09 3.26
CA GLY A 137 -40.51 -1.71 4.49
C GLY A 137 -39.68 -2.86 5.09
N LEU A 138 -40.25 -4.07 5.16
CA LEU A 138 -39.52 -5.24 5.65
C LEU A 138 -38.37 -5.63 4.72
N LEU A 139 -38.60 -5.66 3.41
CA LEU A 139 -37.58 -6.05 2.43
C LEU A 139 -36.41 -5.06 2.40
N TRP A 140 -36.69 -3.77 2.53
CA TRP A 140 -35.69 -2.71 2.58
C TRP A 140 -34.85 -2.75 3.86
N ASN A 141 -35.42 -3.15 5.00
CA ASN A 141 -34.65 -3.35 6.24
C ASN A 141 -33.56 -4.43 6.09
N TYR A 142 -33.72 -5.35 5.13
CA TYR A 142 -32.72 -6.34 4.75
C TYR A 142 -31.97 -5.99 3.46
N TYR A 143 -32.05 -4.73 3.00
CA TYR A 143 -31.41 -4.23 1.79
C TYR A 143 -31.72 -5.00 0.50
N ALA A 144 -32.86 -5.69 0.44
CA ALA A 144 -33.31 -6.26 -0.83
C ALA A 144 -33.57 -5.11 -1.81
N THR A 145 -32.98 -5.16 -3.00
CA THR A 145 -33.16 -4.11 -4.02
C THR A 145 -33.86 -4.69 -5.24
N ASN A 146 -33.42 -5.82 -5.78
CA ASN A 146 -34.00 -6.39 -7.00
C ASN A 146 -35.28 -7.18 -6.68
N VAL A 147 -36.38 -6.47 -6.44
CA VAL A 147 -37.67 -7.05 -6.04
C VAL A 147 -38.74 -6.73 -7.08
N VAL A 148 -39.45 -7.76 -7.53
CA VAL A 148 -40.69 -7.67 -8.29
C VAL A 148 -41.78 -8.39 -7.52
N THR A 149 -42.89 -7.70 -7.28
CA THR A 149 -44.06 -8.27 -6.62
C THR A 149 -45.17 -8.49 -7.63
N VAL A 150 -45.63 -9.73 -7.72
CA VAL A 150 -46.75 -10.15 -8.56
C VAL A 150 -48.01 -10.15 -7.71
N VAL A 151 -48.98 -9.33 -8.09
CA VAL A 151 -50.25 -9.21 -7.37
C VAL A 151 -51.43 -9.20 -8.35
N ILE A 152 -52.57 -9.68 -7.91
CA ILE A 152 -53.82 -9.62 -8.67
C ILE A 152 -54.55 -8.33 -8.32
N ASN A 153 -54.81 -7.50 -9.34
CA ASN A 153 -55.54 -6.24 -9.15
C ASN A 153 -57.06 -6.50 -9.02
N THR A 154 -57.82 -5.48 -8.58
CA THR A 154 -59.30 -5.47 -8.52
C THR A 154 -59.95 -5.93 -9.83
N ASP A 155 -59.32 -5.58 -10.95
CA ASP A 155 -59.80 -5.88 -12.31
C ASP A 155 -59.46 -7.31 -12.77
N LYS A 156 -59.00 -8.19 -11.86
CA LYS A 156 -58.49 -9.55 -12.14
C LYS A 156 -57.28 -9.61 -13.08
N ARG A 157 -56.64 -8.47 -13.37
CA ARG A 157 -55.38 -8.39 -14.13
C ARG A 157 -54.18 -8.55 -13.20
N ILE A 158 -53.11 -9.12 -13.72
CA ILE A 158 -51.87 -9.31 -12.97
C ILE A 158 -51.06 -8.02 -13.05
N ALA A 159 -50.83 -7.40 -11.90
CA ALA A 159 -50.07 -6.16 -11.77
C ALA A 159 -48.71 -6.46 -11.15
N LEU A 160 -47.68 -5.84 -11.71
CA LEU A 160 -46.31 -5.96 -11.24
C LEU A 160 -45.91 -4.68 -10.53
N TYR A 161 -45.49 -4.83 -9.28
CA TYR A 161 -45.05 -3.72 -8.45
C TYR A 161 -43.58 -3.86 -8.08
N THR A 162 -42.90 -2.73 -7.94
CA THR A 162 -41.64 -2.63 -7.23
C THR A 162 -41.70 -1.44 -6.27
N TYR A 163 -40.55 -1.01 -5.75
CA TYR A 163 -40.41 0.19 -4.92
C TYR A 163 -39.10 0.88 -5.23
N TYR A 164 -39.07 2.21 -5.03
CA TYR A 164 -37.85 3.00 -5.14
C TYR A 164 -37.60 3.71 -3.80
N PRO A 165 -36.47 3.42 -3.11
CA PRO A 165 -36.17 4.00 -1.80
C PRO A 165 -35.90 5.51 -1.88
N TYR A 166 -35.50 6.04 -3.03
CA TYR A 166 -35.03 7.43 -3.18
C TYR A 166 -35.86 8.26 -4.15
N LYS A 167 -37.18 8.06 -4.21
CA LYS A 167 -38.07 8.76 -5.16
C LYS A 167 -38.27 10.25 -4.82
N ASN A 168 -38.27 10.62 -3.54
CA ASN A 168 -38.54 11.99 -3.09
C ASN A 168 -37.48 12.44 -2.08
N HIS A 169 -36.86 13.58 -2.34
CA HIS A 169 -35.82 14.18 -1.51
C HIS A 169 -36.31 14.56 -0.09
N LEU A 170 -37.60 14.85 0.07
CA LEU A 170 -38.19 15.23 1.36
C LEU A 170 -38.49 14.02 2.25
N ASN A 171 -38.66 12.84 1.66
CA ASN A 171 -39.08 11.64 2.36
C ASN A 171 -38.32 10.42 1.81
N CYS A 172 -37.02 10.45 1.98
CA CYS A 172 -36.13 9.37 1.61
C CYS A 172 -36.47 8.11 2.42
N GLN A 173 -36.39 6.94 1.78
CA GLN A 173 -36.80 5.65 2.32
C GLN A 173 -38.32 5.50 2.56
N HIS A 174 -39.14 6.35 1.95
CA HIS A 174 -40.59 6.12 1.89
C HIS A 174 -40.95 5.18 0.72
N LEU A 175 -41.24 3.92 1.06
CA LEU A 175 -41.31 2.81 0.09
C LEU A 175 -42.73 2.65 -0.47
N GLU A 176 -43.18 3.62 -1.26
CA GLU A 176 -44.45 3.52 -1.98
C GLU A 176 -44.40 2.42 -3.06
N PRO A 177 -45.48 1.63 -3.20
CA PRO A 177 -45.57 0.67 -4.29
C PRO A 177 -45.64 1.39 -5.64
N THR A 178 -44.66 1.13 -6.51
CA THR A 178 -44.62 1.66 -7.87
C THR A 178 -45.02 0.57 -8.87
N LEU A 179 -46.06 0.85 -9.65
CA LEU A 179 -46.53 -0.04 -10.71
C LEU A 179 -45.51 -0.05 -11.86
N LEU A 180 -44.93 -1.20 -12.16
CA LEU A 180 -44.07 -1.42 -13.33
C LEU A 180 -44.92 -1.55 -14.60
N GLY A 181 -46.02 -2.30 -14.50
CA GLY A 181 -46.95 -2.56 -15.58
C GLY A 181 -47.91 -3.70 -15.26
N PHE A 182 -48.77 -4.03 -16.21
CA PHE A 182 -49.62 -5.22 -16.16
C PHE A 182 -48.97 -6.35 -16.97
N TRP A 183 -49.10 -7.59 -16.48
CA TRP A 183 -48.68 -8.77 -17.23
C TRP A 183 -49.83 -9.20 -18.14
N ASP A 184 -49.67 -8.94 -19.43
CA ASP A 184 -50.60 -9.38 -20.47
C ASP A 184 -50.15 -10.72 -21.07
N ASP A 185 -51.08 -11.50 -21.65
CA ASP A 185 -50.85 -12.85 -22.20
C ASP A 185 -49.78 -12.92 -23.33
N ASN A 186 -49.30 -11.77 -23.83
CA ASN A 186 -48.26 -11.67 -24.85
C ASN A 186 -46.85 -11.37 -24.29
N GLY A 187 -46.68 -11.32 -22.96
CA GLY A 187 -45.37 -11.24 -22.30
C GLY A 187 -44.56 -9.95 -22.55
N SER A 188 -45.16 -8.91 -23.14
CA SER A 188 -44.46 -7.69 -23.53
C SER A 188 -44.51 -6.62 -22.45
N ILE A 189 -43.62 -6.70 -21.45
CA ILE A 189 -43.24 -5.51 -20.69
C ILE A 189 -42.09 -4.84 -21.44
N THR A 190 -42.27 -3.59 -21.86
CA THR A 190 -41.24 -2.77 -22.52
C THR A 190 -40.18 -2.21 -21.56
N LYS A 191 -40.34 -2.45 -20.25
CA LYS A 191 -39.48 -1.94 -19.17
C LYS A 191 -38.71 -3.07 -18.50
N GLU A 192 -37.48 -2.76 -18.09
CA GLU A 192 -36.64 -3.62 -17.26
C GLU A 192 -37.35 -3.98 -15.94
N LEU A 193 -37.53 -5.28 -15.66
CA LEU A 193 -38.25 -5.76 -14.47
C LEU A 193 -37.48 -5.51 -13.16
N PHE A 194 -36.14 -5.55 -13.21
CA PHE A 194 -35.26 -5.36 -12.07
C PHE A 194 -34.37 -4.13 -12.27
N PRO A 195 -34.95 -2.91 -12.23
CA PRO A 195 -34.19 -1.69 -12.45
C PRO A 195 -33.23 -1.43 -11.30
N ASP A 196 -32.05 -0.86 -11.60
CA ASP A 196 -31.11 -0.43 -10.57
C ASP A 196 -31.68 0.78 -9.80
N LYS A 197 -31.91 0.55 -8.51
CA LYS A 197 -32.55 1.52 -7.60
C LYS A 197 -31.60 2.61 -7.11
N MET A 198 -30.31 2.51 -7.43
CA MET A 198 -29.24 3.42 -6.99
C MET A 198 -28.74 4.35 -8.10
N VAL A 199 -29.40 4.34 -9.27
CA VAL A 199 -29.01 5.18 -10.41
C VAL A 199 -29.22 6.67 -10.12
N ASP A 200 -30.36 7.01 -9.51
CA ASP A 200 -30.68 8.38 -9.13
C ASP A 200 -31.32 8.40 -7.73
N MET A 201 -30.69 9.14 -6.82
CA MET A 201 -31.11 9.28 -5.44
C MET A 201 -31.92 10.55 -5.17
N ASN A 202 -32.19 11.37 -6.19
CA ASN A 202 -33.00 12.59 -6.12
C ASN A 202 -32.61 13.51 -4.96
N GLY A 203 -31.32 13.65 -4.64
CA GLY A 203 -30.81 14.49 -3.56
C GLY A 203 -30.91 13.90 -2.16
N CYS A 204 -31.30 12.63 -2.00
CA CYS A 204 -31.37 11.99 -0.68
C CYS A 204 -30.01 11.93 0.03
N PRO A 205 -29.99 12.07 1.37
CA PRO A 205 -28.75 12.09 2.13
C PRO A 205 -28.09 10.71 2.18
N ILE A 206 -26.78 10.67 1.92
CA ILE A 206 -25.92 9.53 2.23
C ILE A 206 -24.99 9.96 3.37
N TYR A 207 -25.01 9.19 4.45
CA TYR A 207 -24.13 9.39 5.59
C TYR A 207 -22.80 8.68 5.36
N ILE A 208 -21.71 9.45 5.29
CA ILE A 208 -20.36 8.98 5.01
C ILE A 208 -19.48 9.24 6.24
N SER A 209 -18.94 8.18 6.84
CA SER A 209 -17.98 8.30 7.95
C SER A 209 -16.55 8.21 7.44
N THR A 210 -15.72 9.22 7.72
CA THR A 210 -14.30 9.25 7.32
C THR A 210 -13.42 9.61 8.51
N ASN A 211 -12.13 9.29 8.39
CA ASN A 211 -11.10 9.60 9.37
C ASN A 211 -10.21 10.74 8.86
N LYS A 212 -9.75 11.59 9.77
CA LYS A 212 -8.63 12.51 9.50
C LYS A 212 -7.33 11.73 9.37
N LEU A 213 -6.39 12.26 8.58
CA LEU A 213 -5.04 11.71 8.43
C LEU A 213 -3.99 12.51 9.21
N TYR A 214 -4.17 13.81 9.43
CA TYR A 214 -3.29 14.57 10.32
C TYR A 214 -3.94 15.93 10.64
N HIS A 215 -3.15 17.01 10.67
CA HIS A 215 -3.65 18.37 10.87
C HIS A 215 -4.50 18.87 9.69
N PRO A 216 -5.67 19.51 9.92
CA PRO A 216 -6.63 19.87 8.87
C PRO A 216 -6.11 20.81 7.77
N VAL A 217 -5.04 21.56 8.06
CA VAL A 217 -4.42 22.51 7.11
C VAL A 217 -3.59 21.78 6.06
N THR A 218 -2.90 20.71 6.44
CA THR A 218 -2.08 19.91 5.54
C THR A 218 -2.89 18.91 4.73
N GLU A 219 -4.03 18.44 5.26
CA GLU A 219 -4.88 17.42 4.61
C GLU A 219 -5.32 17.80 3.20
N GLN A 220 -5.55 19.08 2.92
CA GLN A 220 -5.98 19.54 1.60
C GLN A 220 -4.96 19.28 0.49
N LYS A 221 -3.70 19.07 0.85
CA LYS A 221 -2.59 18.84 -0.09
C LYS A 221 -2.23 17.37 -0.25
N ILE A 222 -2.83 16.48 0.54
CA ILE A 222 -2.46 15.07 0.58
C ILE A 222 -3.21 14.33 -0.53
N PRO A 223 -2.53 13.54 -1.39
CA PRO A 223 -3.18 12.81 -2.48
C PRO A 223 -4.36 11.95 -2.04
N LEU A 224 -4.23 11.24 -0.91
CA LEU A 224 -5.29 10.40 -0.36
C LEU A 224 -6.59 11.17 -0.07
N GLU A 225 -6.49 12.30 0.63
CA GLU A 225 -7.67 13.10 1.00
C GLU A 225 -8.29 13.79 -0.23
N ILE A 226 -7.45 14.21 -1.19
CA ILE A 226 -7.92 14.72 -2.49
C ILE A 226 -8.73 13.64 -3.20
N ILE A 227 -8.24 12.40 -3.25
CA ILE A 227 -8.93 11.27 -3.89
C ILE A 227 -10.23 10.94 -3.16
N LYS A 228 -10.25 10.87 -1.82
CA LYS A 228 -11.49 10.64 -1.06
C LYS A 228 -12.55 11.68 -1.38
N ARG A 229 -12.19 12.97 -1.38
CA ARG A 229 -13.09 14.07 -1.74
C ARG A 229 -13.53 14.01 -3.20
N ALA A 230 -12.63 13.66 -4.10
CA ALA A 230 -12.93 13.50 -5.53
C ALA A 230 -13.94 12.36 -5.76
N ILE A 231 -13.75 11.21 -5.10
CA ILE A 231 -14.68 10.07 -5.14
C ILE A 231 -16.07 10.52 -4.69
N ILE A 232 -16.18 11.16 -3.53
CA ILE A 232 -17.47 11.63 -3.00
C ILE A 232 -18.13 12.62 -3.99
N ARG A 233 -17.36 13.56 -4.54
CA ARG A 233 -17.84 14.55 -5.51
C ARG A 233 -18.34 13.87 -6.79
N TYR A 234 -17.56 12.97 -7.38
CA TYR A 234 -17.95 12.30 -8.63
C TYR A 234 -19.15 11.38 -8.43
N LEU A 235 -19.17 10.60 -7.34
CA LEU A 235 -20.30 9.76 -7.02
C LEU A 235 -21.57 10.58 -6.78
N ARG A 236 -21.45 11.75 -6.13
CA ARG A 236 -22.56 12.68 -5.93
C ARG A 236 -23.14 13.16 -7.24
N ASP A 237 -22.27 13.54 -8.17
CA ASP A 237 -22.68 14.06 -9.47
C ASP A 237 -23.27 12.96 -10.38
N ILE A 238 -22.87 11.69 -10.19
CA ILE A 238 -23.37 10.53 -10.96
C ILE A 238 -24.70 10.00 -10.41
N MET A 239 -24.81 9.83 -9.09
CA MET A 239 -25.99 9.21 -8.44
C MET A 239 -26.97 10.25 -7.88
N HIS A 240 -26.69 11.55 -8.04
CA HIS A 240 -27.48 12.67 -7.53
C HIS A 240 -27.89 12.53 -6.06
N PHE A 241 -26.94 12.30 -5.13
CA PHE A 241 -27.24 12.25 -3.69
C PHE A 241 -26.71 13.49 -2.95
N THR A 242 -27.03 13.65 -1.67
CA THR A 242 -26.41 14.68 -0.81
C THR A 242 -25.44 14.05 0.20
N PRO A 243 -24.13 14.32 0.13
CA PRO A 243 -23.17 13.74 1.06
C PRO A 243 -23.23 14.43 2.43
N ILE A 244 -23.44 13.65 3.50
CA ILE A 244 -23.29 14.10 4.89
C ILE A 244 -22.05 13.44 5.46
N ILE A 245 -20.98 14.22 5.66
CA ILE A 245 -19.66 13.71 6.05
C ILE A 245 -19.48 13.85 7.56
N SER A 246 -19.25 12.73 8.24
CA SER A 246 -18.81 12.69 9.63
C SER A 246 -17.30 12.46 9.66
N ASN A 247 -16.55 13.39 10.25
CA ASN A 247 -15.10 13.25 10.41
C ASN A 247 -14.78 12.77 11.83
N ARG A 248 -14.23 11.56 11.95
CA ARG A 248 -13.67 11.04 13.19
C ARG A 248 -12.19 11.39 13.31
N ASP A 249 -11.69 11.34 14.54
CA ASP A 249 -10.29 11.61 14.83
C ASP A 249 -9.37 10.50 14.27
N TYR A 250 -8.08 10.79 14.28
CA TYR A 250 -7.07 10.04 13.53
C TYR A 250 -7.02 8.57 13.93
N LEU A 251 -7.44 7.69 13.01
CA LEU A 251 -7.22 6.26 13.03
C LEU A 251 -6.76 5.84 11.63
N SER A 252 -5.45 5.94 11.40
CA SER A 252 -4.77 5.36 10.23
C SER A 252 -4.63 3.84 10.35
N ILE A 253 -4.18 3.19 9.26
CA ILE A 253 -3.86 1.76 9.21
C ILE A 253 -2.92 1.34 10.34
N ASP A 254 -2.00 2.22 10.74
CA ASP A 254 -1.03 1.94 11.77
C ASP A 254 -1.60 2.05 13.20
N SER A 255 -2.68 2.82 13.44
CA SER A 255 -3.23 3.08 14.77
C SER A 255 -3.56 1.85 15.62
N ASP A 256 -3.37 1.95 16.94
CA ASP A 256 -3.74 0.92 17.90
C ASP A 256 -5.23 0.59 17.84
N GLY A 257 -6.08 1.60 17.62
CA GLY A 257 -7.53 1.40 17.49
C GLY A 257 -7.94 0.72 16.18
N ALA A 258 -7.04 0.62 15.18
CA ALA A 258 -7.28 -0.25 14.03
C ALA A 258 -7.38 -1.72 14.48
N LYS A 259 -6.70 -2.13 15.55
CA LYS A 259 -6.75 -3.50 16.09
C LYS A 259 -8.12 -3.87 16.67
N ASN A 260 -8.84 -2.92 17.29
CA ASN A 260 -10.04 -3.17 18.09
C ASN A 260 -11.34 -2.62 17.47
N TRP A 261 -11.38 -2.45 16.14
CA TRP A 261 -12.42 -1.73 15.39
C TRP A 261 -12.33 -0.22 15.55
N SER A 262 -12.35 0.51 14.43
CA SER A 262 -12.38 1.97 14.46
C SER A 262 -13.79 2.48 14.68
N ASP A 263 -13.92 3.65 15.30
CA ASP A 263 -15.20 4.37 15.44
C ASP A 263 -15.94 4.55 14.10
N THR A 264 -15.19 4.69 13.00
CA THR A 264 -15.74 4.81 11.65
C THR A 264 -16.37 3.52 11.12
N LEU A 265 -15.87 2.36 11.53
CA LEU A 265 -16.47 1.07 11.20
C LEU A 265 -17.64 0.76 12.13
N ASP A 266 -17.55 1.16 13.40
CA ASP A 266 -18.67 1.07 14.35
C ASP A 266 -19.86 1.93 13.90
N ASP A 267 -19.61 3.09 13.31
CA ASP A 267 -20.65 3.92 12.68
C ASP A 267 -21.44 3.16 11.59
N ILE A 268 -20.81 2.22 10.87
CA ILE A 268 -21.49 1.39 9.87
C ILE A 268 -22.29 0.27 10.56
N LEU A 269 -21.72 -0.35 11.59
CA LEU A 269 -22.34 -1.47 12.30
C LEU A 269 -23.59 -1.03 13.08
N THR A 270 -23.51 0.13 13.74
CA THR A 270 -24.62 0.78 14.44
C THR A 270 -25.65 1.39 13.50
N GLY A 271 -25.28 1.62 12.23
CA GLY A 271 -26.15 2.19 11.20
C GLY A 271 -26.25 3.72 11.24
N THR A 272 -25.35 4.41 11.96
CA THR A 272 -25.25 5.88 11.94
C THR A 272 -24.71 6.40 10.61
N SER A 273 -23.90 5.59 9.91
CA SER A 273 -23.40 5.86 8.57
C SER A 273 -23.76 4.74 7.59
N ASN A 274 -23.93 5.09 6.31
CA ASN A 274 -24.19 4.11 5.26
C ASN A 274 -22.89 3.51 4.72
N ILE A 275 -21.86 4.34 4.63
CA ILE A 275 -20.59 4.04 3.98
C ILE A 275 -19.45 4.65 4.81
N SER A 276 -18.30 3.98 4.87
CA SER A 276 -17.07 4.56 5.42
C SER A 276 -15.92 4.55 4.42
N THR A 277 -15.23 5.69 4.31
CA THR A 277 -14.02 5.87 3.50
C THR A 277 -12.75 5.83 4.35
N CYS A 278 -12.79 5.12 5.48
CA CYS A 278 -11.66 5.07 6.41
C CYS A 278 -10.41 4.44 5.78
N SER A 279 -9.25 4.88 6.24
CA SER A 279 -7.95 4.35 5.80
C SER A 279 -7.63 3.03 6.51
N ILE A 280 -8.47 2.01 6.35
CA ILE A 280 -8.30 0.70 7.00
C ILE A 280 -8.26 -0.41 5.95
N SER A 281 -7.25 -1.28 6.08
CA SER A 281 -7.04 -2.42 5.19
C SER A 281 -8.12 -3.48 5.33
N PRO A 282 -8.52 -4.16 4.22
CA PRO A 282 -9.39 -5.33 4.28
C PRO A 282 -8.67 -6.52 4.95
N GLY A 283 -8.96 -6.74 6.24
CA GLY A 283 -8.52 -7.89 7.01
C GLY A 283 -9.59 -8.99 7.06
N MET A 284 -9.17 -10.26 7.25
CA MET A 284 -10.06 -11.43 7.26
C MET A 284 -11.18 -11.32 8.30
N ASP A 285 -10.90 -10.77 9.47
CA ASP A 285 -11.87 -10.61 10.56
C ASP A 285 -13.01 -9.65 10.18
N ARG A 286 -12.65 -8.56 9.47
CA ARG A 286 -13.60 -7.49 9.09
C ARG A 286 -14.47 -7.91 7.91
N ILE A 287 -13.91 -8.60 6.92
CA ILE A 287 -14.65 -9.14 5.75
C ILE A 287 -15.76 -10.12 6.19
N GLY A 288 -15.59 -10.75 7.35
CA GLY A 288 -16.61 -11.61 7.95
C GLY A 288 -17.93 -10.90 8.27
N VAL A 289 -17.89 -9.60 8.58
CA VAL A 289 -19.04 -8.83 9.12
C VAL A 289 -19.43 -7.65 8.22
N LEU A 290 -18.47 -7.09 7.47
CA LEU A 290 -18.66 -5.96 6.56
C LEU A 290 -18.46 -6.37 5.11
N ASP A 291 -19.00 -5.56 4.21
CA ASP A 291 -18.67 -5.59 2.78
C ASP A 291 -17.78 -4.39 2.43
N TYR A 292 -17.09 -4.51 1.30
CA TYR A 292 -16.12 -3.52 0.86
C TYR A 292 -16.18 -3.34 -0.65
N SER A 293 -15.82 -2.14 -1.13
CA SER A 293 -15.70 -1.85 -2.55
C SER A 293 -14.40 -2.40 -3.14
N ILE A 294 -14.27 -2.35 -4.46
CA ILE A 294 -12.95 -2.48 -5.09
C ILE A 294 -11.96 -1.44 -4.53
N PRO A 295 -10.66 -1.77 -4.49
CA PRO A 295 -9.67 -0.87 -3.91
C PRO A 295 -9.44 0.35 -4.80
N TYR A 296 -9.51 1.54 -4.22
CA TYR A 296 -9.41 2.82 -4.95
C TYR A 296 -8.07 3.53 -4.78
N PHE A 297 -7.31 3.19 -3.74
CA PHE A 297 -6.01 3.79 -3.47
C PHE A 297 -5.09 2.76 -2.82
N ARG A 298 -3.77 2.97 -2.90
CA ARG A 298 -2.78 2.11 -2.26
C ARG A 298 -1.88 2.96 -1.36
N ILE A 299 -1.99 2.77 -0.06
CA ILE A 299 -1.07 3.38 0.91
C ILE A 299 0.25 2.59 0.89
N SER A 300 1.36 3.28 0.99
CA SER A 300 2.68 2.67 1.15
C SER A 300 3.10 2.73 2.62
N LEU A 301 3.24 1.56 3.23
CA LEU A 301 3.82 1.37 4.56
C LEU A 301 5.31 1.10 4.39
N ALA A 302 6.16 1.84 5.09
CA ALA A 302 7.61 1.71 4.98
C ALA A 302 8.29 1.82 6.34
N TRP A 303 9.54 1.33 6.40
CA TRP A 303 10.41 1.52 7.54
C TRP A 303 11.16 2.84 7.39
N LEU A 304 10.93 3.73 8.35
CA LEU A 304 11.54 5.05 8.41
C LEU A 304 12.67 5.05 9.45
N ALA A 305 13.88 5.29 8.97
CA ALA A 305 15.04 5.57 9.78
C ALA A 305 15.25 7.09 9.95
N PRO A 306 16.06 7.50 10.95
CA PRO A 306 16.53 8.87 11.07
C PRO A 306 17.15 9.39 9.76
N PRO A 307 17.08 10.70 9.49
CA PRO A 307 17.67 11.29 8.30
C PRO A 307 19.17 11.04 8.28
N LEU A 308 19.67 10.66 7.12
CA LEU A 308 21.07 10.29 6.98
C LEU A 308 21.96 11.52 7.05
N THR A 309 23.02 11.43 7.84
CA THR A 309 24.01 12.50 7.90
C THR A 309 25.10 12.26 6.86
N PRO A 310 25.55 13.31 6.14
CA PRO A 310 26.66 13.18 5.22
C PRO A 310 27.92 12.80 6.00
N GLY A 311 28.65 11.81 5.48
CA GLY A 311 29.90 11.37 6.09
C GLY A 311 30.98 12.47 6.10
N PRO A 312 32.04 12.27 6.89
CA PRO A 312 33.16 13.21 6.94
C PRO A 312 33.74 13.41 5.53
N ILE A 313 33.90 14.68 5.14
CA ILE A 313 34.24 15.09 3.77
C ILE A 313 35.58 14.48 3.31
N TRP A 314 36.52 14.26 4.23
CA TRP A 314 37.81 13.58 4.00
C TRP A 314 37.69 12.16 3.50
N TRP A 315 36.67 11.43 3.96
CA TRP A 315 36.43 10.05 3.56
C TRP A 315 36.12 9.95 2.06
N ARG A 316 35.60 11.02 1.45
CA ARG A 316 35.33 11.10 0.01
C ARG A 316 36.59 10.94 -0.85
N LEU A 317 37.77 11.32 -0.33
CA LEU A 317 39.05 11.16 -1.04
C LEU A 317 39.56 9.73 -1.01
N LEU A 318 39.24 8.97 0.04
CA LEU A 318 39.72 7.58 0.22
C LEU A 318 38.72 6.55 -0.31
N SER A 319 37.42 6.90 -0.32
CA SER A 319 36.30 6.09 -0.83
C SER A 319 36.47 5.49 -2.24
N PRO A 320 37.10 6.17 -3.23
CA PRO A 320 37.17 5.66 -4.61
C PRO A 320 37.90 4.32 -4.78
N LEU A 321 38.75 3.95 -3.81
CA LEU A 321 39.54 2.72 -3.82
C LEU A 321 39.16 1.89 -2.60
N ASN A 322 38.94 0.59 -2.82
CA ASN A 322 38.73 -0.35 -1.72
C ASN A 322 39.97 -0.37 -0.80
N GLY A 323 39.78 -0.59 0.51
CA GLY A 323 40.87 -0.67 1.49
C GLY A 323 41.95 -1.67 1.10
N TYR A 324 41.58 -2.78 0.45
CA TYR A 324 42.53 -3.75 -0.09
C TYR A 324 43.44 -3.17 -1.20
N LEU A 325 42.89 -2.33 -2.09
CA LEU A 325 43.67 -1.68 -3.14
C LEU A 325 44.63 -0.64 -2.57
N TRP A 326 44.17 0.12 -1.55
CA TRP A 326 45.05 1.03 -0.80
C TRP A 326 46.20 0.28 -0.13
N LEU A 327 45.92 -0.88 0.48
CA LEU A 327 46.94 -1.74 1.09
C LEU A 327 47.95 -2.21 0.04
N ILE A 328 47.49 -2.68 -1.13
CA ILE A 328 48.36 -3.10 -2.23
C ILE A 328 49.25 -1.94 -2.71
N ILE A 329 48.69 -0.74 -2.90
CA ILE A 329 49.47 0.45 -3.30
C ILE A 329 50.52 0.78 -2.23
N LEU A 330 50.14 0.75 -0.95
CA LEU A 330 51.06 0.99 0.16
C LEU A 330 52.19 -0.05 0.19
N LEU A 331 51.88 -1.33 -0.02
CA LEU A 331 52.84 -2.42 -0.08
C LEU A 331 53.82 -2.23 -1.26
N VAL A 332 53.31 -1.87 -2.44
CA VAL A 332 54.13 -1.57 -3.62
C VAL A 332 55.07 -0.38 -3.36
N VAL A 333 54.58 0.70 -2.72
CA VAL A 333 55.40 1.86 -2.36
C VAL A 333 56.48 1.48 -1.33
N ILE A 334 56.17 0.63 -0.35
CA ILE A 334 57.15 0.14 0.63
C ILE A 334 58.25 -0.68 -0.06
N ILE A 335 57.88 -1.59 -0.97
CA ILE A 335 58.85 -2.37 -1.75
C ILE A 335 59.78 -1.43 -2.50
N VAL A 336 59.25 -0.44 -3.22
CA VAL A 336 60.05 0.55 -3.94
C VAL A 336 60.98 1.34 -3.01
N LYS A 337 60.49 1.78 -1.85
CA LYS A 337 61.29 2.54 -0.86
C LYS A 337 62.35 1.70 -0.15
N SER A 338 62.14 0.39 -0.02
CA SER A 338 63.10 -0.53 0.60
C SER A 338 64.33 -0.79 -0.28
N ILE A 339 64.27 -0.53 -1.59
CA ILE A 339 65.37 -0.74 -2.53
C ILE A 339 66.66 -0.01 -2.09
N PRO A 340 66.66 1.33 -1.85
CA PRO A 340 67.85 2.02 -1.36
C PRO A 340 68.26 1.64 0.07
N PHE A 341 67.30 1.29 0.94
CA PHE A 341 67.62 0.82 2.31
C PHE A 341 68.37 -0.52 2.27
N THR A 342 67.96 -1.42 1.38
CA THR A 342 68.63 -2.70 1.14
C THR A 342 70.05 -2.50 0.58
N MET A 343 70.30 -1.40 -0.15
CA MET A 343 71.64 -1.03 -0.62
C MET A 343 72.57 -0.49 0.48
N TYR A 344 72.06 -0.15 1.66
CA TYR A 344 72.89 0.25 2.81
C TYR A 344 73.59 -0.95 3.48
N ILE A 345 73.05 -2.16 3.29
CA ILE A 345 73.62 -3.41 3.83
C ILE A 345 74.93 -3.73 3.10
N LYS A 346 76.05 -3.83 3.84
CA LYS A 346 77.42 -4.02 3.29
C LYS A 346 77.53 -5.20 2.31
N THR A 347 76.86 -6.32 2.60
CA THR A 347 76.86 -7.54 1.76
C THR A 347 76.18 -7.31 0.41
N VAL A 348 75.03 -6.63 0.42
CA VAL A 348 74.27 -6.30 -0.79
C VAL A 348 74.98 -5.20 -1.58
N LYS A 349 75.56 -4.20 -0.91
CA LYS A 349 76.38 -3.16 -1.54
C LYS A 349 77.54 -3.76 -2.34
N LYS A 350 78.24 -4.76 -1.78
CA LYS A 350 79.33 -5.48 -2.44
C LYS A 350 78.84 -6.31 -3.64
N PHE A 351 77.67 -6.93 -3.54
CA PHE A 351 77.03 -7.66 -4.64
C PHE A 351 76.57 -6.74 -5.78
N CYS A 352 75.91 -5.63 -5.45
CA CYS A 352 75.45 -4.63 -6.42
C CYS A 352 76.62 -3.92 -7.11
N TYR A 353 77.69 -3.55 -6.41
CA TYR A 353 78.86 -2.94 -7.05
C TYR A 353 79.55 -3.90 -8.04
N ARG A 354 79.47 -5.22 -7.78
CA ARG A 354 80.05 -6.26 -8.64
C ARG A 354 79.22 -6.49 -9.92
N ASN A 355 77.89 -6.42 -9.85
CA ASN A 355 77.00 -6.67 -10.98
C ASN A 355 76.47 -5.39 -11.68
N PHE A 356 76.52 -4.23 -11.02
CA PHE A 356 75.96 -2.96 -11.50
C PHE A 356 76.98 -1.82 -11.40
N LYS A 357 77.58 -1.47 -12.54
CA LYS A 357 78.69 -0.52 -12.69
C LYS A 357 78.34 0.97 -12.47
N HIS A 358 77.21 1.32 -11.84
CA HIS A 358 76.78 2.72 -11.61
C HIS A 358 75.89 2.92 -10.36
N SER A 359 76.11 2.11 -9.32
CA SER A 359 75.25 2.04 -8.11
C SER A 359 75.07 3.39 -7.39
N ASP A 360 76.05 4.29 -7.45
CA ASP A 360 76.05 5.55 -6.69
C ASP A 360 75.03 6.59 -7.21
N LYS A 361 74.41 6.38 -8.39
CA LYS A 361 73.33 7.25 -8.92
C LYS A 361 71.92 6.84 -8.47
N LEU A 362 71.76 5.78 -7.69
CA LEU A 362 70.45 5.27 -7.22
C LEU A 362 69.81 6.14 -6.12
N HIS A 363 70.56 7.07 -5.51
CA HIS A 363 70.10 7.86 -4.36
C HIS A 363 68.87 8.75 -4.63
N GLY A 364 68.61 9.08 -5.91
CA GLY A 364 67.43 9.84 -6.34
C GLY A 364 66.29 9.01 -6.96
N VAL A 365 66.43 7.69 -7.01
CA VAL A 365 65.46 6.82 -7.73
C VAL A 365 64.12 6.76 -7.03
N VAL A 366 64.07 6.74 -5.69
CA VAL A 366 62.80 6.74 -4.94
C VAL A 366 61.97 8.00 -5.22
N ILE A 367 62.61 9.17 -5.25
CA ILE A 367 61.93 10.44 -5.55
C ILE A 367 61.41 10.44 -6.98
N ARG A 368 62.19 9.90 -7.94
CA ARG A 368 61.76 9.79 -9.34
C ARG A 368 60.61 8.80 -9.53
N ILE A 369 60.64 7.65 -8.86
CA ILE A 369 59.56 6.65 -8.93
C ILE A 369 58.27 7.22 -8.31
N TRP A 370 58.39 7.94 -7.20
CA TRP A 370 57.28 8.69 -6.60
C TRP A 370 56.75 9.78 -7.54
N ALA A 371 57.64 10.52 -8.22
CA ALA A 371 57.26 11.53 -9.20
C ALA A 371 56.47 10.92 -10.37
N VAL A 372 56.89 9.77 -10.90
CA VAL A 372 56.14 9.04 -11.94
C VAL A 372 54.77 8.60 -11.42
N MET A 373 54.69 8.11 -10.17
CA MET A 373 53.42 7.73 -9.56
C MET A 373 52.44 8.92 -9.46
N MET A 374 52.96 10.11 -9.16
CA MET A 374 52.20 11.36 -9.15
C MET A 374 51.93 11.94 -10.56
N GLY A 375 52.35 11.25 -11.62
CA GLY A 375 52.18 11.69 -13.01
C GLY A 375 53.09 12.85 -13.41
N GLN A 376 54.16 13.13 -12.65
CA GLN A 376 55.12 14.18 -12.98
C GLN A 376 56.08 13.72 -14.07
N PRO A 377 56.46 14.62 -15.01
CA PRO A 377 57.42 14.28 -16.05
C PRO A 377 58.80 14.06 -15.44
N ILE A 378 59.42 12.91 -15.75
CA ILE A 378 60.79 12.60 -15.36
C ILE A 378 61.73 12.70 -16.56
N ARG A 379 62.91 13.28 -16.35
CA ARG A 379 64.00 13.29 -17.33
C ARG A 379 64.97 12.16 -17.00
N VAL A 380 64.73 10.98 -17.57
CA VAL A 380 65.59 9.80 -17.41
C VAL A 380 65.78 9.13 -18.75
N GLU A 381 67.04 8.96 -19.17
CA GLU A 381 67.42 8.20 -20.35
C GLU A 381 67.90 6.80 -19.92
N PRO A 382 67.08 5.75 -20.08
CA PRO A 382 67.50 4.40 -19.76
C PRO A 382 68.51 3.89 -20.80
N LYS A 383 69.72 3.56 -20.36
CA LYS A 383 70.80 3.07 -21.24
C LYS A 383 70.77 1.56 -21.50
N ARG A 384 69.98 0.80 -20.71
CA ARG A 384 69.90 -0.67 -20.77
C ARG A 384 68.44 -1.11 -20.92
N PHE A 385 68.21 -2.15 -21.70
CA PHE A 385 66.87 -2.69 -21.97
C PHE A 385 66.11 -3.09 -20.70
N ARG A 386 66.78 -3.71 -19.72
CA ARG A 386 66.18 -4.06 -18.43
C ARG A 386 65.61 -2.84 -17.69
N ASP A 387 66.37 -1.75 -17.65
CA ASP A 387 65.98 -0.55 -16.91
C ASP A 387 64.86 0.20 -17.65
N PHE A 388 64.88 0.18 -18.98
CA PHE A 388 63.78 0.63 -19.84
C PHE A 388 62.50 -0.18 -19.57
N TYR A 389 62.59 -1.51 -19.57
CA TYR A 389 61.45 -2.40 -19.33
C TYR A 389 60.81 -2.18 -17.96
N ILE A 390 61.60 -2.11 -16.88
CA ILE A 390 61.10 -1.86 -15.52
C ILE A 390 60.43 -0.48 -15.43
N LEU A 391 61.04 0.55 -16.03
CA LEU A 391 60.50 1.90 -16.03
C LEU A 391 59.18 1.98 -16.82
N SER A 392 59.12 1.36 -17.99
CA SER A 392 57.90 1.31 -18.82
C SER A 392 56.77 0.56 -18.11
N LEU A 393 57.06 -0.56 -17.45
CA LEU A 393 56.06 -1.30 -16.66
C LEU A 393 55.54 -0.46 -15.50
N TRP A 394 56.43 0.27 -14.81
CA TRP A 394 56.02 1.20 -13.74
C TRP A 394 55.16 2.36 -14.26
N ILE A 395 55.54 2.98 -15.37
CA ILE A 395 54.75 4.04 -16.02
C ILE A 395 53.37 3.51 -16.40
N TRP A 396 53.29 2.31 -16.97
CA TRP A 396 52.02 1.70 -17.35
C TRP A 396 51.14 1.38 -16.13
N PHE A 397 51.72 0.79 -15.09
CA PHE A 397 51.02 0.52 -13.82
C PHE A 397 50.45 1.81 -13.20
N THR A 398 51.30 2.83 -13.02
CA THR A 398 50.90 4.11 -12.42
C THR A 398 49.87 4.86 -13.28
N PHE A 399 49.97 4.75 -14.61
CA PHE A 399 48.98 5.29 -15.53
C PHE A 399 47.60 4.66 -15.35
N VAL A 400 47.51 3.33 -15.25
CA VAL A 400 46.25 2.61 -15.05
C VAL A 400 45.63 2.95 -13.70
N VAL A 401 46.40 2.87 -12.61
CA VAL A 401 45.91 3.14 -11.25
C VAL A 401 45.42 4.58 -11.12
N ARG A 402 46.17 5.55 -11.66
CA ARG A 402 45.78 6.97 -11.63
C ARG A 402 44.52 7.23 -12.44
N SER A 403 44.42 6.68 -13.65
CA SER A 403 43.24 6.86 -14.51
C SER A 403 41.98 6.27 -13.86
N ALA A 404 42.09 5.07 -13.26
CA ALA A 404 41.00 4.45 -12.54
C ALA A 404 40.57 5.28 -11.31
N TYR A 405 41.53 5.73 -10.50
CA TYR A 405 41.26 6.58 -9.34
C TYR A 405 40.58 7.90 -9.75
N GLN A 406 41.10 8.58 -10.78
CA GLN A 406 40.53 9.84 -11.28
C GLN A 406 39.09 9.66 -11.78
N SER A 407 38.80 8.56 -12.48
CA SER A 407 37.45 8.25 -12.98
C SER A 407 36.44 8.07 -11.84
N VAL A 408 36.77 7.28 -10.81
CA VAL A 408 35.86 7.01 -9.69
C VAL A 408 35.75 8.23 -8.75
N LEU A 409 36.84 8.97 -8.54
CA LEU A 409 36.85 10.18 -7.71
C LEU A 409 35.88 11.25 -8.22
N ILE A 410 35.74 11.42 -9.53
CA ILE A 410 34.76 12.37 -10.11
C ILE A 410 33.33 11.98 -9.71
N GLY A 411 33.00 10.68 -9.69
CA GLY A 411 31.72 10.18 -9.20
C GLY A 411 31.55 10.37 -7.69
N ALA A 412 32.58 10.04 -6.91
CA ALA A 412 32.55 10.15 -5.44
C ALA A 412 32.50 11.60 -4.92
N LEU A 413 32.98 12.58 -5.70
CA LEU A 413 32.87 14.00 -5.37
C LEU A 413 31.49 14.59 -5.71
N LYS A 414 30.82 14.03 -6.72
CA LYS A 414 29.47 14.44 -7.14
C LYS A 414 28.38 13.81 -6.30
N THR A 415 28.61 12.60 -5.80
CA THR A 415 27.68 11.89 -4.92
C THR A 415 27.98 12.21 -3.47
N ASP A 416 26.94 12.39 -2.66
CA ASP A 416 27.13 12.49 -1.22
C ASP A 416 27.35 11.08 -0.67
N VAL A 417 28.50 10.88 -0.01
CA VAL A 417 28.78 9.65 0.72
C VAL A 417 27.97 9.72 2.01
N ILE A 418 26.88 8.96 2.03
CA ILE A 418 25.94 8.87 3.13
C ILE A 418 26.46 7.82 4.13
N VAL A 419 26.52 8.16 5.41
CA VAL A 419 26.85 7.21 6.49
C VAL A 419 25.55 6.65 7.06
N GLY A 420 25.48 5.33 7.23
CA GLY A 420 24.29 4.65 7.77
C GLY A 420 23.27 4.22 6.71
N ASN A 421 23.70 4.04 5.45
CA ASN A 421 22.87 3.44 4.41
C ASN A 421 22.64 1.95 4.71
N PHE A 422 21.70 1.65 5.60
CA PHE A 422 21.29 0.28 5.89
C PHE A 422 20.61 -0.30 4.66
N VAL A 423 21.08 -1.46 4.22
CA VAL A 423 20.51 -2.14 3.05
C VAL A 423 19.15 -2.73 3.43
N ASP A 424 19.09 -3.39 4.59
CA ASP A 424 17.92 -4.13 5.06
C ASP A 424 17.60 -3.82 6.53
N LEU A 425 16.36 -4.12 6.95
CA LEU A 425 15.94 -3.97 8.35
C LEU A 425 16.81 -4.80 9.32
N LYS A 426 17.26 -5.99 8.88
CA LYS A 426 18.15 -6.86 9.66
C LYS A 426 19.52 -6.23 9.90
N ASP A 427 20.11 -5.62 8.88
CA ASP A 427 21.39 -4.93 9.00
C ASP A 427 21.29 -3.76 10.00
N ALA A 428 20.19 -3.02 9.97
CA ALA A 428 19.97 -1.96 10.96
C ALA A 428 19.83 -2.52 12.39
N PHE A 429 19.11 -3.64 12.56
CA PHE A 429 18.97 -4.31 13.86
C PHE A 429 20.31 -4.80 14.41
N ASP A 430 21.14 -5.44 13.56
CA ASP A 430 22.48 -5.91 13.94
C ASP A 430 23.43 -4.75 14.31
N ASN A 431 23.22 -3.56 13.74
CA ASN A 431 23.92 -2.32 14.10
C ASN A 431 23.35 -1.63 15.36
N GLY A 432 22.41 -2.27 16.07
CA GLY A 432 21.87 -1.81 17.36
C GLY A 432 20.70 -0.83 17.26
N TYR A 433 19.96 -0.83 16.15
CA TYR A 433 18.69 -0.10 16.04
C TYR A 433 17.53 -1.00 16.46
N SER A 434 16.72 -0.52 17.41
CA SER A 434 15.43 -1.14 17.70
C SER A 434 14.41 -0.71 16.63
N PHE A 435 13.43 -1.57 16.34
CA PHE A 435 12.40 -1.25 15.35
C PHE A 435 11.00 -1.55 15.89
N GLY A 436 10.03 -0.81 15.39
CA GLY A 436 8.66 -0.97 15.84
C GLY A 436 7.74 0.10 15.27
N GLY A 437 6.59 0.25 15.88
CA GLY A 437 5.52 1.11 15.38
C GLY A 437 4.27 0.93 16.19
N ARG A 438 3.16 1.47 15.69
CA ARG A 438 1.86 1.28 16.32
C ARG A 438 1.34 -0.15 16.13
N ALA A 439 0.43 -0.60 16.99
CA ALA A 439 -0.02 -1.99 17.03
C ALA A 439 -0.78 -2.44 15.76
N GLY A 440 -1.43 -1.52 15.05
CA GLY A 440 -2.12 -1.81 13.79
C GLY A 440 -1.19 -2.32 12.70
N VAL A 441 0.07 -1.87 12.71
CA VAL A 441 1.09 -2.30 11.74
C VAL A 441 1.49 -3.76 11.92
N LEU A 442 1.59 -4.22 13.16
CA LEU A 442 2.04 -5.58 13.49
C LEU A 442 1.18 -6.65 12.82
N SER A 443 -0.14 -6.40 12.66
CA SER A 443 -1.07 -7.31 11.98
C SER A 443 -0.69 -7.62 10.53
N HIS A 444 0.06 -6.73 9.87
CA HIS A 444 0.51 -6.92 8.49
C HIS A 444 1.78 -7.79 8.41
N PHE A 445 2.49 -7.98 9.52
CA PHE A 445 3.75 -8.73 9.61
C PHE A 445 3.63 -10.02 10.44
N GLU A 446 2.42 -10.52 10.71
CA GLU A 446 2.20 -11.70 11.57
C GLU A 446 2.92 -12.98 11.11
N HIS A 447 3.16 -13.08 9.79
CA HIS A 447 3.83 -14.20 9.15
C HIS A 447 5.36 -14.11 9.21
N ASP A 448 5.92 -12.95 9.55
CA ASP A 448 7.37 -12.77 9.69
C ASP A 448 7.76 -12.92 11.17
N ALA A 449 8.37 -14.05 11.50
CA ALA A 449 8.79 -14.36 12.86
C ALA A 449 9.84 -13.37 13.39
N PHE A 450 10.75 -12.88 12.53
CA PHE A 450 11.81 -11.95 12.92
C PHE A 450 11.23 -10.61 13.36
N ILE A 451 10.26 -10.09 12.60
CA ILE A 451 9.58 -8.85 12.93
C ILE A 451 8.74 -9.05 14.19
N ARG A 452 7.90 -10.09 14.23
CA ARG A 452 6.97 -10.31 15.35
C ARG A 452 7.63 -10.41 16.72
N GLU A 453 8.81 -11.05 16.81
CA GLU A 453 9.51 -11.25 18.07
C GLU A 453 10.26 -10.01 18.56
N ASN A 454 10.70 -9.14 17.65
CA ASN A 454 11.54 -7.97 17.96
C ASN A 454 10.81 -6.62 17.81
N PHE A 455 9.53 -6.62 17.42
CA PHE A 455 8.74 -5.40 17.20
C PHE A 455 8.34 -4.72 18.51
N GLU A 456 8.81 -3.49 18.71
CA GLU A 456 8.39 -2.65 19.84
C GLU A 456 7.08 -1.93 19.51
N VAL A 457 6.01 -2.26 20.24
CA VAL A 457 4.71 -1.59 20.09
C VAL A 457 4.73 -0.26 20.82
N ILE A 458 4.57 0.83 20.07
CA ILE A 458 4.50 2.19 20.59
C ILE A 458 3.03 2.57 20.82
N PRO A 459 2.63 2.95 22.05
CA PRO A 459 1.29 3.43 22.33
C PRO A 459 0.93 4.68 21.52
N GLU A 460 -0.33 4.81 21.09
CA GLU A 460 -0.81 5.94 20.29
C GLU A 460 -0.43 7.32 20.88
N ASN A 461 -0.57 7.50 22.20
CA ASN A 461 -0.28 8.77 22.89
C ASN A 461 1.21 9.18 22.81
N ASP A 462 2.11 8.20 22.78
CA ASP A 462 3.56 8.43 22.76
C ASP A 462 4.12 8.44 21.33
N PHE A 463 3.34 7.99 20.34
CA PHE A 463 3.81 7.81 18.97
C PHE A 463 4.34 9.10 18.37
N GLU A 464 3.63 10.22 18.50
CA GLU A 464 4.05 11.49 17.90
C GLU A 464 5.40 11.96 18.47
N LYS A 465 5.61 11.79 19.78
CA LYS A 465 6.88 12.12 20.44
C LYS A 465 8.03 11.23 19.95
N VAL A 466 7.79 9.91 19.89
CA VAL A 466 8.81 8.96 19.39
C VAL A 466 9.12 9.22 17.91
N PHE A 467 8.11 9.54 17.11
CA PHE A 467 8.25 9.90 15.72
C PHE A 467 9.14 11.14 15.53
N GLN A 468 8.93 12.19 16.33
CA GLN A 468 9.77 13.38 16.35
C GLN A 468 11.21 13.05 16.78
N ASP A 469 11.39 12.28 17.86
CA ASP A 469 12.71 11.92 18.37
C ASP A 469 13.54 11.09 17.36
N VAL A 470 12.88 10.28 16.51
CA VAL A 470 13.53 9.54 15.42
C VAL A 470 13.92 10.45 14.27
N LEU A 471 13.03 11.35 13.83
CA LEU A 471 13.33 12.31 12.78
C LEU A 471 14.45 13.29 13.17
N GLU A 472 14.55 13.67 14.45
CA GLU A 472 15.63 14.50 14.96
C GLU A 472 16.93 13.72 15.22
N GLY A 473 16.92 12.39 15.06
CA GLY A 473 18.07 11.53 15.32
C GLY A 473 18.46 11.38 16.79
N LYS A 474 17.56 11.75 17.73
CA LYS A 474 17.76 11.59 19.19
C LYS A 474 17.66 10.13 19.61
N LYS A 475 16.80 9.35 18.93
CA LYS A 475 16.58 7.93 19.23
C LYS A 475 17.07 7.06 18.07
N ARG A 476 17.88 6.04 18.36
CA ARG A 476 18.28 5.00 17.39
C ARG A 476 17.16 3.98 17.21
N PHE A 477 16.13 4.39 16.48
CA PHE A 477 14.92 3.60 16.32
C PHE A 477 14.39 3.71 14.89
N ILE A 478 13.85 2.61 14.37
CA ILE A 478 13.25 2.55 13.03
C ILE A 478 11.75 2.35 13.17
N ILE A 479 10.99 3.27 12.58
CA ILE A 479 9.53 3.31 12.73
C ILE A 479 8.87 2.74 11.48
N ALA A 480 8.02 1.73 11.62
CA ALA A 480 7.09 1.35 10.57
C ALA A 480 5.91 2.33 10.53
N VAL A 481 5.76 3.08 9.44
CA VAL A 481 4.76 4.15 9.31
C VAL A 481 4.30 4.30 7.87
N SER A 482 3.07 4.78 7.69
CA SER A 482 2.58 5.14 6.35
C SER A 482 3.32 6.35 5.78
N LEU A 483 3.78 6.25 4.53
CA LEU A 483 4.46 7.37 3.85
C LEU A 483 3.57 8.60 3.70
N ASP A 484 2.26 8.42 3.61
CA ASP A 484 1.30 9.53 3.57
C ASP A 484 1.31 10.32 4.89
N TYR A 485 1.46 9.66 6.04
CA TYR A 485 1.60 10.33 7.34
C TYR A 485 2.93 11.09 7.43
N VAL A 486 4.03 10.46 7.00
CA VAL A 486 5.37 11.10 6.97
C VAL A 486 5.34 12.37 6.12
N LYS A 487 4.74 12.29 4.93
CA LYS A 487 4.56 13.43 4.03
C LYS A 487 3.67 14.50 4.64
N ALA A 488 2.57 14.13 5.31
CA ALA A 488 1.68 15.06 5.99
C ALA A 488 2.42 15.86 7.08
N TYR A 489 3.20 15.16 7.90
CA TYR A 489 3.99 15.75 8.98
C TYR A 489 5.07 16.70 8.45
N CYS A 490 5.85 16.28 7.46
CA CYS A 490 6.91 17.13 6.93
C CYS A 490 6.36 18.36 6.21
N MET A 491 5.21 18.23 5.52
CA MET A 491 4.49 19.38 5.00
C MET A 491 4.01 20.34 6.10
N SER A 492 3.57 19.84 7.27
CA SER A 492 3.12 20.73 8.35
C SER A 492 4.28 21.49 8.98
N GLN A 493 5.47 20.88 9.00
CA GLN A 493 6.70 21.50 9.53
C GLN A 493 7.45 22.33 8.48
N GLY A 494 7.02 22.33 7.22
CA GLY A 494 7.72 23.01 6.12
C GLY A 494 9.07 22.38 5.76
N ILE A 495 9.27 21.11 6.11
CA ILE A 495 10.49 20.34 5.81
C ILE A 495 10.38 19.75 4.40
N ASN A 496 11.47 19.79 3.63
CA ASN A 496 11.52 19.20 2.29
C ASN A 496 11.43 17.65 2.36
N GLU A 497 10.82 17.03 1.35
CA GLU A 497 10.66 15.56 1.31
C GLU A 497 11.98 14.79 1.44
N ASN A 498 13.08 15.33 0.90
CA ASN A 498 14.41 14.70 0.96
C ASN A 498 15.08 14.78 2.35
N GLU A 499 14.60 15.67 3.22
CA GLU A 499 15.11 15.84 4.59
C GLU A 499 14.21 15.13 5.62
N CYS A 500 13.09 14.58 5.16
CA CYS A 500 12.05 13.95 5.95
C CYS A 500 12.37 12.47 6.26
N GLY A 501 13.45 12.23 7.01
CA GLY A 501 13.90 10.89 7.37
C GLY A 501 14.43 10.07 6.19
N TYR A 502 14.93 8.87 6.47
CA TYR A 502 15.41 7.95 5.45
C TYR A 502 14.50 6.73 5.37
N ILE A 503 13.97 6.46 4.18
CA ILE A 503 13.13 5.29 3.93
C ILE A 503 14.06 4.13 3.58
N LEU A 504 14.01 3.05 4.35
CA LEU A 504 14.77 1.84 4.02
C LEU A 504 14.25 1.26 2.69
N PRO A 505 15.15 0.85 1.79
CA PRO A 505 14.75 0.28 0.50
C PRO A 505 14.08 -1.08 0.65
N ASP A 506 14.33 -1.77 1.76
CA ASP A 506 13.72 -3.06 2.08
C ASP A 506 12.29 -2.92 2.63
N SER A 507 11.35 -3.60 1.99
CA SER A 507 9.93 -3.79 2.34
C SER A 507 9.00 -2.55 2.41
N ILE A 508 8.86 -1.79 1.31
CA ILE A 508 7.66 -0.95 1.12
C ILE A 508 6.46 -1.84 0.83
N MET A 509 5.57 -2.01 1.82
CA MET A 509 4.32 -2.74 1.64
C MET A 509 3.23 -1.81 1.09
N LYS A 510 2.58 -2.22 0.00
CA LYS A 510 1.43 -1.50 -0.56
C LYS A 510 0.14 -2.10 -0.05
N ILE A 511 -0.63 -1.30 0.70
CA ILE A 511 -1.87 -1.72 1.33
C ILE A 511 -3.04 -1.09 0.58
N PRO A 512 -3.98 -1.89 0.05
CA PRO A 512 -5.14 -1.36 -0.66
C PRO A 512 -6.15 -0.74 0.31
N LEU A 513 -6.66 0.43 -0.05
CA LEU A 513 -7.80 1.07 0.61
C LEU A 513 -9.09 0.80 -0.12
N VAL A 514 -10.13 0.53 0.66
CA VAL A 514 -11.47 0.19 0.20
C VAL A 514 -12.49 1.09 0.86
N ILE A 515 -13.67 1.19 0.26
CA ILE A 515 -14.83 1.83 0.88
C ILE A 515 -15.61 0.73 1.61
N TRP A 516 -15.77 0.89 2.92
CA TRP A 516 -16.47 -0.04 3.79
C TRP A 516 -17.97 0.23 3.80
N MET A 517 -18.75 -0.83 3.90
CA MET A 517 -20.20 -0.78 3.99
C MET A 517 -20.74 -1.95 4.79
N ARG A 518 -22.00 -1.82 5.24
CA ARG A 518 -22.67 -2.90 5.95
C ARG A 518 -22.83 -4.12 5.04
N LYS A 519 -22.88 -5.32 5.63
CA LYS A 519 -23.15 -6.55 4.89
C LYS A 519 -24.44 -6.42 4.06
N ASN A 520 -24.39 -6.89 2.81
CA ASN A 520 -25.48 -6.83 1.84
C ASN A 520 -25.95 -5.41 1.50
N SER A 521 -25.07 -4.41 1.65
CA SER A 521 -25.39 -3.02 1.35
C SER A 521 -25.80 -2.84 -0.12
N PRO A 522 -26.85 -2.05 -0.40
CA PRO A 522 -27.31 -1.83 -1.76
C PRO A 522 -26.33 -0.99 -2.59
N PHE A 523 -25.35 -0.35 -1.94
CA PHE A 523 -24.33 0.47 -2.60
C PHE A 523 -23.17 -0.35 -3.17
N MET A 524 -23.07 -1.65 -2.85
CA MET A 524 -21.93 -2.47 -3.26
C MET A 524 -21.78 -2.54 -4.78
N LYS A 525 -22.86 -2.85 -5.49
CA LYS A 525 -22.91 -2.94 -6.96
C LYS A 525 -22.61 -1.60 -7.65
N PRO A 526 -23.32 -0.48 -7.36
CA PRO A 526 -23.04 0.79 -8.01
C PRO A 526 -21.63 1.32 -7.70
N LEU A 527 -21.15 1.18 -6.46
CA LEU A 527 -19.78 1.60 -6.12
C LEU A 527 -18.73 0.78 -6.87
N SER A 528 -18.89 -0.55 -6.94
CA SER A 528 -17.94 -1.40 -7.65
C SER A 528 -17.86 -1.07 -9.14
N LEU A 529 -18.98 -0.69 -9.76
CA LEU A 529 -19.04 -0.28 -11.16
C LEU A 529 -18.45 1.12 -11.38
N TRP A 530 -18.87 2.10 -10.59
CA TRP A 530 -18.45 3.50 -10.80
C TRP A 530 -17.03 3.78 -10.35
N LEU A 531 -16.58 3.21 -9.22
CA LEU A 531 -15.19 3.36 -8.79
C LEU A 531 -14.23 2.78 -9.83
N LEU A 532 -14.60 1.66 -10.47
CA LEU A 532 -13.74 1.03 -11.48
C LEU A 532 -13.57 1.96 -12.68
N ARG A 533 -14.68 2.51 -13.17
CA ARG A 533 -14.68 3.49 -14.26
C ARG A 533 -13.88 4.74 -13.92
N LEU A 534 -14.00 5.26 -12.70
CA LEU A 534 -13.26 6.46 -12.24
C LEU A 534 -11.75 6.20 -12.16
N LEU A 535 -11.34 4.99 -11.78
CA LEU A 535 -9.94 4.56 -11.78
C LEU A 535 -9.42 4.38 -13.21
N GLU A 536 -10.12 3.61 -14.04
CA GLU A 536 -9.72 3.31 -15.42
C GLU A 536 -9.65 4.56 -16.30
N SER A 537 -10.51 5.54 -16.05
CA SER A 537 -10.49 6.82 -16.77
C SER A 537 -9.40 7.79 -16.28
N GLY A 538 -8.67 7.46 -15.22
CA GLY A 538 -7.68 8.34 -14.59
C GLY A 538 -8.28 9.59 -13.95
N LEU A 539 -9.59 9.61 -13.68
CA LEU A 539 -10.25 10.80 -13.10
C LEU A 539 -9.77 11.07 -11.67
N LEU A 540 -9.46 10.02 -10.92
CA LEU A 540 -8.94 10.12 -9.56
C LEU A 540 -7.48 10.62 -9.51
N GLU A 541 -6.67 10.33 -10.54
CA GLU A 541 -5.27 10.77 -10.63
C GLU A 541 -5.14 12.20 -11.16
N LYS A 542 -6.12 12.67 -11.93
CA LYS A 542 -6.10 14.01 -12.56
C LYS A 542 -5.88 15.13 -11.55
N ASP A 543 -6.51 15.05 -10.39
CA ASP A 543 -6.44 16.09 -9.36
C ASP A 543 -5.18 15.96 -8.49
N THR A 544 -4.55 14.77 -8.41
CA THR A 544 -3.29 14.57 -7.69
C THR A 544 -2.07 15.00 -8.51
N VAL A 545 -2.07 14.76 -9.84
CA VAL A 545 -0.94 15.08 -10.73
C VAL A 545 -0.69 16.59 -10.83
N LYS A 546 -1.75 17.41 -10.82
CA LYS A 546 -1.64 18.88 -10.85
C LYS A 546 -0.88 19.47 -9.66
N MET A 547 -0.79 18.72 -8.57
CA MET A 547 -0.17 19.17 -7.32
C MET A 547 1.23 18.59 -7.13
N ALA A 548 1.47 17.36 -7.59
CA ALA A 548 2.81 16.73 -7.61
C ALA A 548 3.77 17.42 -8.60
N SER A 549 3.25 18.00 -9.69
CA SER A 549 4.06 18.60 -10.75
C SER A 549 4.79 19.90 -10.38
N VAL A 550 4.57 20.46 -9.18
CA VAL A 550 5.20 21.73 -8.79
C VAL A 550 6.58 21.52 -8.14
N ASN A 551 6.88 20.33 -7.58
CA ASN A 551 8.06 20.18 -6.70
C ASN A 551 9.08 19.10 -7.10
N ALA A 552 8.88 18.34 -8.17
CA ALA A 552 9.78 17.23 -8.51
C ALA A 552 10.16 17.18 -9.99
N ILE A 553 10.69 18.27 -10.52
CA ILE A 553 11.71 18.14 -11.57
C ILE A 553 13.03 18.14 -10.83
N GLN A 554 13.44 16.97 -10.33
CA GLN A 554 14.85 16.76 -9.99
C GLN A 554 15.59 16.95 -11.31
N SER A 555 16.26 18.09 -11.43
CA SER A 555 17.11 18.39 -12.56
C SER A 555 18.17 17.29 -12.64
N THR A 556 18.11 16.50 -13.72
CA THR A 556 19.22 15.65 -14.19
C THR A 556 20.36 16.50 -14.76
N GLU A 557 20.54 17.72 -14.25
CA GLU A 557 21.64 18.59 -14.61
C GLU A 557 22.85 18.23 -13.74
N PRO A 558 24.06 18.16 -14.32
CA PRO A 558 25.26 17.86 -13.56
C PRO A 558 25.47 18.93 -12.48
N SER A 559 25.29 18.54 -11.21
CA SER A 559 25.51 19.41 -10.06
C SER A 559 26.96 19.93 -10.05
N ALA A 560 27.13 21.25 -10.02
CA ALA A 560 28.44 21.88 -9.85
C ALA A 560 29.06 21.48 -8.52
N LEU A 561 30.38 21.27 -8.47
CA LEU A 561 31.06 20.97 -7.22
C LEU A 561 30.94 22.14 -6.24
N ASN A 562 30.52 21.84 -5.02
CA ASN A 562 30.35 22.83 -3.96
C ASN A 562 31.72 23.17 -3.32
N SER A 563 31.88 24.39 -2.81
CA SER A 563 33.11 24.85 -2.14
C SER A 563 33.47 23.96 -0.93
N LYS A 564 32.44 23.46 -0.23
CA LYS A 564 32.59 22.49 0.88
C LYS A 564 33.22 21.16 0.43
N GLN A 565 32.94 20.70 -0.80
CA GLN A 565 33.48 19.45 -1.33
C GLN A 565 34.97 19.58 -1.69
N VAL A 566 35.39 20.75 -2.20
CA VAL A 566 36.79 21.04 -2.56
C VAL A 566 37.64 21.35 -1.34
N PHE A 567 37.03 21.79 -0.23
CA PHE A 567 37.73 22.13 1.01
C PHE A 567 38.63 20.98 1.52
N SER A 568 38.21 19.73 1.34
CA SER A 568 39.05 18.58 1.71
C SER A 568 40.33 18.47 0.86
N CYS A 569 40.30 18.74 -0.43
CA CYS A 569 41.54 18.77 -1.20
C CYS A 569 42.49 19.87 -0.70
N ILE A 570 41.94 21.04 -0.34
CA ILE A 570 42.70 22.20 0.12
C ILE A 570 43.34 21.96 1.49
N LEU A 571 42.60 21.42 2.47
CA LEU A 571 43.17 21.17 3.79
C LEU A 571 44.22 20.03 3.76
N CYS A 572 44.12 19.02 2.88
CA CYS A 572 45.20 18.03 2.69
C CYS A 572 46.50 18.71 2.26
N LEU A 573 46.39 19.66 1.32
CA LEU A 573 47.51 20.41 0.77
C LEU A 573 48.13 21.35 1.81
N LEU A 574 47.29 22.03 2.62
CA LEU A 574 47.75 22.86 3.74
C LEU A 574 48.54 22.05 4.78
N ILE A 575 48.03 20.88 5.18
CA ILE A 575 48.73 19.98 6.10
C ILE A 575 50.08 19.55 5.50
N GLY A 576 50.11 19.21 4.22
CA GLY A 576 51.35 18.85 3.52
C GLY A 576 52.39 19.98 3.53
N TYR A 577 51.98 21.23 3.28
CA TYR A 577 52.89 22.36 3.36
C TYR A 577 53.39 22.64 4.76
N LEU A 578 52.52 22.57 5.78
CA LEU A 578 52.93 22.70 7.17
C LEU A 578 53.99 21.66 7.55
N LEU A 579 53.78 20.40 7.16
CA LEU A 579 54.72 19.32 7.43
C LEU A 579 56.06 19.53 6.71
N SER A 580 56.03 20.00 5.46
CA SER A 580 57.23 20.35 4.69
C SER A 580 58.02 21.49 5.33
N ILE A 581 57.33 22.53 5.83
CA ILE A 581 57.96 23.67 6.51
C ILE A 581 58.62 23.19 7.81
N ILE A 582 57.95 22.33 8.58
CA ILE A 582 58.51 21.77 9.82
C ILE A 582 59.79 20.96 9.52
N ILE A 583 59.76 20.08 8.52
CA ILE A 583 60.93 19.28 8.12
C ILE A 583 62.07 20.19 7.66
N PHE A 584 61.77 21.22 6.87
CA PHE A 584 62.77 22.19 6.41
C PHE A 584 63.40 22.97 7.57
N ILE A 585 62.61 23.37 8.57
CA ILE A 585 63.12 24.01 9.79
C ILE A 585 64.03 23.05 10.56
N LEU A 586 63.63 21.78 10.71
CA LEU A 586 64.46 20.75 11.36
C LEU A 586 65.78 20.53 10.61
N GLU A 587 65.76 20.53 9.28
CA GLU A 587 66.96 20.43 8.44
C GLU A 587 67.89 21.63 8.64
N ILE A 588 67.35 22.85 8.73
CA ILE A 588 68.15 24.04 9.03
C ILE A 588 68.77 23.96 10.42
N ILE A 589 68.02 23.51 11.42
CA ILE A 589 68.49 23.38 12.81
C ILE A 589 69.63 22.34 12.88
N THR A 590 69.43 21.17 12.29
CA THR A 590 70.46 20.11 12.24
C THR A 590 71.70 20.56 11.49
N PHE A 591 71.55 21.22 10.34
CA PHE A 591 72.66 21.77 9.57
C PHE A 591 73.47 22.83 10.34
N LYS A 592 72.78 23.74 11.05
CA LYS A 592 73.46 24.72 11.93
C LYS A 592 74.17 24.01 13.10
N GLY A 593 73.56 22.98 13.68
CA GLY A 593 74.16 22.15 14.73
C GLY A 593 75.45 21.46 14.29
N GLU A 594 75.45 20.85 13.09
CA GLU A 594 76.63 20.23 12.50
C GLU A 594 77.73 21.25 12.17
N LYS A 595 77.39 22.42 11.61
CA LYS A 595 78.37 23.49 11.36
C LYS A 595 79.05 23.98 12.63
N VAL A 596 78.31 24.11 13.73
CA VAL A 596 78.85 24.49 15.04
C VAL A 596 79.78 23.40 15.60
N GLN A 597 79.43 22.12 15.43
CA GLN A 597 80.30 21.01 15.82
C GLN A 597 81.59 20.95 14.96
N ILE A 598 81.50 21.17 13.65
CA ILE A 598 82.65 21.20 12.74
C ILE A 598 83.57 22.39 13.06
N MET A 599 83.02 23.58 13.35
CA MET A 599 83.81 24.74 13.79
C MET A 599 84.52 24.48 15.13
N LYS A 600 83.88 23.82 16.10
CA LYS A 600 84.54 23.39 17.35
C LYS A 600 85.66 22.38 17.10
N LYS A 601 85.45 21.40 16.20
CA LYS A 601 86.45 20.39 15.84
C LYS A 601 87.65 20.98 15.08
N SER A 602 87.41 21.96 14.20
CA SER A 602 88.44 22.72 13.49
C SER A 602 89.28 23.60 14.43
N LYS A 603 88.64 24.30 15.38
CA LYS A 603 89.36 25.06 16.43
C LYS A 603 90.27 24.17 17.28
N ASN A 604 89.80 22.97 17.64
CA ASN A 604 90.59 21.99 18.39
C ASN A 604 91.77 21.38 17.59
N ILE A 605 91.68 21.32 16.26
CA ILE A 605 92.80 20.87 15.39
C ILE A 605 93.82 22.00 15.21
N PHE A 606 93.37 23.25 15.08
CA PHE A 606 94.27 24.42 15.00
C PHE A 606 95.05 24.64 16.30
N THR A 607 94.43 24.49 17.49
CA THR A 607 95.15 24.57 18.76
C THR A 607 96.17 23.44 18.93
N LYS A 608 95.83 22.22 18.49
CA LYS A 608 96.74 21.07 18.54
C LYS A 608 97.95 21.23 17.59
N ASN A 609 97.76 21.78 16.40
CA ASN A 609 98.85 22.08 15.47
C ASN A 609 99.72 23.28 15.89
N HIS A 610 99.16 24.25 16.62
CA HIS A 610 99.93 25.36 17.17
C HIS A 610 100.83 24.92 18.32
N GLN A 611 100.43 23.92 19.11
CA GLN A 611 101.25 23.29 20.15
C GLN A 611 102.40 22.43 19.60
N ILE A 612 102.25 21.83 18.41
CA ILE A 612 103.29 21.01 17.77
C ILE A 612 104.35 21.87 17.05
N ARG A 613 104.08 23.14 16.74
CA ARG A 613 105.05 24.08 16.14
C ARG A 613 105.88 24.86 17.17
N ILE A 614 105.56 24.73 18.46
CA ILE A 614 106.22 25.44 19.58
C ILE A 614 107.09 24.49 20.43
N ASN A 615 107.03 23.18 20.16
CA ASN A 615 108.04 22.19 20.57
C ASN A 615 108.92 21.86 19.36
#